data_AF-A0A2W6ZPX9-F1
#
_entry.id   AF-A0A2W6ZPX9-F1
#
_cell.length_a   1.000
_cell.length_b   1.000
_cell.length_c   1.000
_cell.angle_alpha   90.00
_cell.angle_beta   90.00
_cell.angle_gamma   90.00
#
_symmetry.space_group_name_H-M   'P 1'
#
loop_
_entity.id
_entity.type
_entity.pdbx_description
1 polymer ?
#
loop_
_entity_poly.entity_id
_entity_poly.type
_entity_poly.pdbx_seq_one_letter_code
_entity_poly.pdbx_strand_id
1 'polypeptide(L)'
;MGMGMGHMGGGMNLSALSTAPDFDRAFIEQMIPHHQMGVMMATMAQTNSQHPQLRAMQQAMVKAQSREIEQMTQWYRSWYGTS
;
A
#
# COMPACT_ATOMS: atom_id res chain seq x y z
N MET A 1 -23.64 -14.37 -15.93
CA MET A 1 -23.70 -12.97 -15.47
C MET A 1 -22.36 -12.66 -14.83
N GLY A 2 -21.53 -11.86 -15.51
CA GLY A 2 -20.15 -11.61 -15.10
C GLY A 2 -20.10 -10.69 -13.89
N MET A 3 -19.68 -11.23 -12.75
CA MET A 3 -19.22 -10.44 -11.62
C MET A 3 -17.88 -9.82 -12.03
N GLY A 4 -17.92 -8.59 -12.54
CA GLY A 4 -16.74 -7.78 -12.75
C GLY A 4 -16.00 -7.64 -11.43
N MET A 5 -14.77 -8.13 -11.38
CA MET A 5 -13.79 -7.77 -10.37
C MET A 5 -13.74 -6.24 -10.32
N GLY A 6 -14.46 -5.66 -9.36
CA GLY A 6 -14.42 -4.23 -9.09
C GLY A 6 -12.98 -3.81 -8.88
N HIS A 7 -12.62 -2.65 -9.44
CA HIS A 7 -11.32 -1.99 -9.30
C HIS A 7 -10.62 -2.38 -8.00
N MET A 8 -9.51 -3.12 -8.09
CA MET A 8 -8.57 -3.29 -6.99
C MET A 8 -8.09 -1.89 -6.61
N GLY A 9 -8.70 -1.30 -5.58
CA GLY A 9 -8.56 0.09 -5.13
C GLY A 9 -7.21 0.41 -4.47
N GLY A 10 -6.12 -0.04 -5.09
CA GLY A 10 -4.75 0.27 -4.69
C GLY A 10 -3.93 0.86 -5.83
N GLY A 11 -4.54 1.31 -6.93
CA GLY A 11 -3.82 2.02 -7.99
C GLY A 11 -3.57 3.48 -7.60
N MET A 12 -2.32 3.95 -7.74
CA MET A 12 -2.00 5.36 -7.58
C MET A 12 -2.54 6.18 -8.76
N ASN A 13 -3.12 7.34 -8.46
CA ASN A 13 -3.45 8.35 -9.46
C ASN A 13 -2.26 9.29 -9.68
N LEU A 14 -1.43 8.93 -10.65
CA LEU A 14 -0.21 9.68 -10.98
C LEU A 14 -0.48 11.09 -11.51
N SER A 15 -1.59 11.32 -12.23
CA SER A 15 -1.91 12.66 -12.73
C SER A 15 -2.30 13.60 -11.59
N ALA A 16 -3.12 13.12 -10.65
CA ALA A 16 -3.43 13.85 -9.42
C ALA A 16 -2.19 14.13 -8.58
N LEU A 17 -1.28 13.15 -8.45
CA LEU A 17 -0.04 13.32 -7.70
C LEU A 17 0.89 14.36 -8.36
N SER A 18 1.02 14.34 -9.68
CA SER A 18 1.90 15.27 -10.42
C SER A 18 1.45 16.74 -10.38
N THR A 19 0.20 16.98 -10.04
CA THR A 19 -0.40 18.33 -9.98
C THR A 19 -0.80 18.74 -8.56
N ALA A 20 -0.49 17.91 -7.56
CA ALA A 20 -0.84 18.18 -6.17
C ALA A 20 -0.11 19.43 -5.65
N PRO A 21 -0.82 20.39 -5.02
CA PRO A 21 -0.18 21.55 -4.37
C PRO A 21 0.75 21.14 -3.22
N ASP A 22 0.42 20.05 -2.54
CA ASP A 22 1.22 19.40 -1.52
C ASP A 22 1.45 17.95 -1.95
N PHE A 23 2.61 17.70 -2.55
CA PHE A 23 2.98 16.38 -3.07
C PHE A 23 3.06 15.34 -1.96
N ASP A 24 3.68 15.68 -0.83
CA ASP A 24 3.92 14.71 0.26
C ASP A 24 2.61 14.27 0.90
N ARG A 25 1.69 15.22 1.10
CA ARG A 25 0.34 14.90 1.57
C ARG A 25 -0.39 13.96 0.61
N ALA A 26 -0.44 14.32 -0.68
CA ALA A 26 -1.14 13.52 -1.70
C ALA A 26 -0.49 12.14 -1.90
N PHE A 27 0.84 12.06 -1.80
CA PHE A 27 1.60 10.82 -1.86
C PHE A 27 1.20 9.89 -0.70
N ILE A 28 1.23 10.39 0.54
CA ILE A 28 0.91 9.57 1.71
C ILE A 28 -0.56 9.10 1.69
N GLU A 29 -1.50 9.99 1.32
CA GLU A 29 -2.93 9.66 1.22
C GLU A 29 -3.20 8.53 0.21
N GLN A 30 -2.39 8.41 -0.85
CA GLN A 30 -2.50 7.33 -1.84
C GLN A 30 -1.65 6.10 -1.49
N MET A 31 -0.47 6.28 -0.91
CA MET A 31 0.50 5.20 -0.72
C MET A 31 0.15 4.32 0.48
N ILE A 32 -0.47 4.87 1.53
CA ILE A 32 -0.98 4.05 2.65
C ILE A 32 -1.97 2.97 2.17
N PRO A 33 -3.08 3.29 1.46
CA PRO A 33 -4.00 2.27 0.98
C PRO A 33 -3.39 1.35 -0.09
N HIS A 34 -2.51 1.86 -0.95
CA HIS A 34 -1.73 1.04 -1.90
C HIS A 34 -0.93 -0.06 -1.16
N HIS A 35 -0.20 0.32 -0.11
CA HIS A 35 0.58 -0.62 0.70
C HIS A 35 -0.29 -1.58 1.52
N GLN A 36 -1.42 -1.12 2.05
CA GLN A 36 -2.36 -2.00 2.75
C GLN A 36 -2.87 -3.13 1.84
N MET A 37 -3.18 -2.79 0.58
CA MET A 37 -3.53 -3.77 -0.45
C MET A 37 -2.36 -4.72 -0.76
N GLY A 38 -1.14 -4.19 -0.87
CA GLY A 38 0.07 -5.00 -1.05
C GLY A 38 0.34 -5.99 0.09
N VAL A 39 0.17 -5.55 1.35
CA VAL A 39 0.29 -6.40 2.55
C VAL A 39 -0.77 -7.50 2.54
N MET A 40 -2.02 -7.17 2.22
CA MET A 40 -3.11 -8.15 2.11
C MET A 40 -2.78 -9.21 1.05
N MET A 41 -2.39 -8.79 -0.15
CA MET A 41 -2.02 -9.70 -1.25
C MET A 41 -0.81 -10.57 -0.90
N ALA A 42 0.24 -9.99 -0.33
CA ALA A 42 1.44 -10.73 0.06
C ALA A 42 1.13 -11.77 1.13
N THR A 43 0.27 -11.43 2.10
CA THR A 43 -0.20 -12.37 3.14
C THR A 43 -0.97 -13.53 2.54
N MET A 44 -1.91 -13.26 1.64
CA MET A 44 -2.67 -14.31 0.93
C MET A 44 -1.78 -15.16 0.01
N ALA A 45 -0.78 -14.56 -0.64
CA ALA A 45 0.14 -15.29 -1.51
C ALA A 45 1.07 -16.20 -0.69
N GLN A 46 1.51 -15.76 0.47
CA GLN A 46 2.36 -16.55 1.38
C GLN A 46 1.68 -17.86 1.80
N THR A 47 0.37 -17.83 2.11
CA THR A 47 -0.38 -19.03 2.53
C THR A 47 -0.59 -20.03 1.39
N ASN A 48 -0.56 -19.58 0.13
CA ASN A 48 -0.83 -20.41 -1.05
C ASN A 48 0.44 -20.84 -1.79
N SER A 49 1.60 -20.27 -1.48
CA SER A 49 2.84 -20.48 -2.23
C SER A 49 3.56 -21.77 -1.84
N GLN A 50 3.88 -22.60 -2.83
CA GLN A 50 4.63 -23.84 -2.65
C GLN A 50 6.16 -23.62 -2.68
N HIS A 51 6.64 -22.55 -3.31
CA HIS A 51 8.07 -22.26 -3.44
C HIS A 51 8.61 -21.48 -2.22
N PRO A 52 9.63 -22.01 -1.50
CA PRO A 52 10.19 -21.34 -0.33
C PRO A 52 10.71 -19.92 -0.59
N GLN A 53 11.30 -19.69 -1.77
CA GLN A 53 11.85 -18.39 -2.17
C GLN A 53 10.75 -17.33 -2.30
N LEU A 54 9.59 -17.73 -2.85
CA LEU A 54 8.43 -16.85 -2.94
C LEU A 54 7.90 -16.54 -1.54
N ARG A 55 7.74 -17.54 -0.66
CA ARG A 55 7.30 -17.31 0.74
C ARG A 55 8.19 -16.32 1.47
N ALA A 56 9.51 -16.45 1.31
CA ALA A 56 10.47 -15.51 1.91
C ALA A 56 10.29 -14.09 1.35
N MET A 57 10.10 -13.94 0.04
CA MET A 57 9.82 -12.65 -0.59
C MET A 57 8.53 -12.03 -0.06
N GLN A 58 7.45 -12.81 0.06
CA GLN A 58 6.16 -12.33 0.56
C GLN A 58 6.23 -11.90 2.03
N GLN A 59 6.94 -12.65 2.88
CA GLN A 59 7.24 -12.24 4.25
C GLN A 59 8.01 -10.92 4.31
N ALA A 60 9.01 -10.75 3.44
CA ALA A 60 9.78 -9.51 3.37
C ALA A 60 8.90 -8.33 2.92
N MET A 61 8.01 -8.53 1.95
CA MET A 61 7.06 -7.51 1.49
C MET A 61 6.11 -7.07 2.60
N VAL A 62 5.50 -8.02 3.34
CA VAL A 62 4.62 -7.70 4.48
C VAL A 62 5.38 -6.86 5.50
N LYS A 63 6.59 -7.30 5.90
CA LYS A 63 7.40 -6.58 6.88
C LYS A 63 7.76 -5.16 6.43
N ALA A 64 8.22 -5.00 5.19
CA ALA A 64 8.64 -3.70 4.67
C ALA A 64 7.45 -2.74 4.55
N GLN A 65 6.36 -3.18 3.91
CA GLN A 65 5.21 -2.32 3.67
C GLN A 65 4.46 -1.96 4.96
N SER A 66 4.35 -2.87 5.94
CA SER A 66 3.82 -2.53 7.26
C SER A 66 4.64 -1.44 7.96
N ARG A 67 5.98 -1.55 7.91
CA ARG A 67 6.87 -0.51 8.47
C ARG A 67 6.73 0.83 7.73
N GLU A 68 6.54 0.80 6.42
CA GLU A 68 6.33 2.02 5.60
C GLU A 68 4.98 2.67 5.89
N ILE A 69 3.91 1.89 6.10
CA ILE A 69 2.62 2.41 6.56
C ILE A 69 2.76 3.14 7.89
N GLU A 70 3.48 2.56 8.86
CA GLU A 70 3.72 3.19 10.16
C GLU A 70 4.49 4.52 10.02
N GLN A 71 5.56 4.54 9.21
CA GLN A 71 6.34 5.75 8.94
C GLN A 71 5.48 6.84 8.30
N MET A 72 4.73 6.52 7.24
CA MET A 72 3.86 7.47 6.57
C MET A 72 2.75 8.00 7.48
N THR A 73 2.18 7.14 8.34
CA THR A 73 1.18 7.55 9.33
C THR A 73 1.77 8.54 10.35
N GLN A 74 3.00 8.29 10.81
CA GLN A 74 3.69 9.21 11.72
C GLN A 74 4.02 10.54 11.06
N TRP A 75 4.51 10.53 9.83
CA TRP A 75 4.76 11.74 9.04
C TRP A 75 3.49 12.54 8.83
N TYR A 76 2.42 11.89 8.39
CA TYR A 76 1.14 12.54 8.13
C TYR A 76 0.59 13.26 9.39
N ARG A 77 0.66 12.60 10.54
CA ARG A 77 0.27 13.19 11.84
C ARG A 77 1.16 14.36 12.22
N SER A 78 2.48 14.20 12.08
CA SER A 78 3.47 15.22 12.44
C SER A 78 3.34 16.47 11.58
N TRP A 79 3.07 16.32 10.29
CA TRP A 79 3.08 17.42 9.32
C TRP A 79 1.72 18.09 9.16
N TYR A 80 0.62 17.35 9.31
CA TYR A 80 -0.74 17.85 8.99
C TYR A 80 -1.72 17.84 10.17
N GLY A 81 -1.32 17.34 11.35
CA GLY A 81 -2.09 17.48 12.60
C GLY A 81 -3.39 16.69 12.68
N THR A 82 -3.67 15.80 11.72
CA THR A 82 -4.87 14.96 11.70
C THR A 82 -4.65 13.64 12.46
N SER A 83 -5.50 13.39 13.46
CA SER A 83 -5.52 12.19 14.31
C SER A 83 -6.03 10.96 13.56
#